data_AF-A0A6C0EH86-F1
#
_entry.id   AF-A0A6C0EH86-F1
#
_cell.length_a   1.000
_cell.length_b   1.000
_cell.length_c   1.000
_cell.angle_alpha   90.00
_cell.angle_beta   90.00
_cell.angle_gamma   90.00
#
_symmetry.space_group_name_H-M   'P 1'
#
loop_
_entity.id
_entity.type
_entity.pdbx_description
1 polymer ?
#
loop_
_entity_poly.entity_id
_entity_poly.type
_entity_poly.pdbx_seq_one_letter_code
_entity_poly.pdbx_strand_id
1 'polypeptide(L)'
;MTTEQPSYALQILLCNINDYEIGLYEMIKSLVFYKMNDSKELREAVKLWLSNQSKATIKYGHISLWNTSNVTDMSKMFYNANEFNDDIGNW
;
A
#
# COMPACT_ATOMS: atom_id res chain seq x y z
N MET A 1 -16.06 16.31 7.01
CA MET A 1 -16.48 15.33 5.99
C MET A 1 -15.46 14.22 6.03
N THR A 2 -15.80 13.13 6.71
CA THR A 2 -14.95 11.94 6.79
C THR A 2 -14.98 11.30 5.40
N THR A 3 -13.92 11.52 4.62
CA THR A 3 -13.66 10.67 3.47
C THR A 3 -13.49 9.27 4.01
N GLU A 4 -14.48 8.40 3.83
CA GLU A 4 -14.29 6.97 4.06
C GLU A 4 -13.05 6.56 3.28
N GLN A 5 -12.03 6.11 4.00
CA GLN A 5 -10.75 5.73 3.43
C GLN A 5 -11.02 4.62 2.38
N PRO A 6 -10.56 4.79 1.12
CA PRO A 6 -10.70 3.77 0.08
C PRO A 6 -10.23 2.36 0.52
N SER A 7 -9.32 2.33 1.49
CA SER A 7 -8.77 1.18 2.20
C SER A 7 -9.83 0.22 2.76
N TYR A 8 -10.87 0.73 3.44
CA TYR A 8 -11.78 -0.12 4.23
C TYR A 8 -12.84 -0.83 3.38
N ALA A 9 -13.45 -0.12 2.42
CA ALA A 9 -14.42 -0.72 1.51
C ALA A 9 -13.78 -1.82 0.63
N LEU A 10 -12.55 -1.58 0.17
CA LEU A 10 -11.77 -2.55 -0.57
C LEU A 10 -11.44 -3.79 0.28
N GLN A 11 -11.05 -3.60 1.55
CA GLN A 11 -10.80 -4.72 2.47
C GLN A 11 -12.02 -5.60 2.70
N ILE A 12 -13.20 -5.00 2.91
CA ILE A 12 -14.45 -5.75 3.08
C ILE A 12 -14.76 -6.55 1.81
N LEU A 13 -14.66 -5.93 0.63
CA LEU A 13 -14.90 -6.62 -0.63
C LEU A 13 -13.97 -7.81 -0.83
N LEU A 14 -12.67 -7.63 -0.54
CA LEU A 14 -11.68 -8.70 -0.64
C LEU A 14 -11.97 -9.84 0.34
N CYS A 15 -12.36 -9.54 1.58
CA CYS A 15 -12.74 -10.56 2.57
C CYS A 15 -13.96 -11.35 2.09
N ASN A 16 -14.99 -10.66 1.61
CA ASN A 16 -16.18 -11.32 1.05
C ASN A 16 -15.80 -12.26 -0.10
N ILE A 17 -14.95 -11.82 -1.03
CA ILE A 17 -14.52 -12.66 -2.16
C ILE A 17 -13.75 -13.89 -1.67
N ASN A 18 -12.84 -13.74 -0.71
CA ASN A 18 -12.07 -14.83 -0.12
C ASN A 18 -12.96 -15.93 0.48
N ASP A 19 -14.09 -15.54 1.08
CA ASP A 19 -15.05 -16.48 1.67
C ASP A 19 -15.80 -17.33 0.62
N TYR A 20 -15.81 -16.89 -0.65
CA TYR A 20 -16.51 -17.58 -1.74
C TYR A 20 -15.57 -18.24 -2.77
N GLU A 21 -14.46 -17.59 -3.15
CA GLU A 21 -13.56 -18.08 -4.20
C GLU A 21 -12.12 -17.60 -3.97
N ILE A 22 -11.31 -18.47 -3.38
CA ILE A 22 -9.92 -18.21 -3.00
C ILE A 22 -9.03 -17.85 -4.21
N GLY A 23 -9.29 -18.41 -5.40
CA GLY A 23 -8.49 -18.16 -6.60
C GLY A 23 -8.64 -16.73 -7.11
N LEU A 24 -9.87 -16.23 -7.17
CA LEU A 24 -10.23 -14.87 -7.54
C LEU A 24 -9.72 -13.88 -6.51
N TYR A 25 -9.78 -14.23 -5.21
CA TYR A 25 -9.17 -13.41 -4.16
C TYR A 25 -7.67 -13.24 -4.41
N GLU A 26 -6.91 -14.32 -4.59
CA GLU A 26 -5.46 -14.21 -4.81
C GLU A 26 -5.13 -13.48 -6.12
N MET A 27 -5.91 -13.70 -7.18
CA MET A 27 -5.76 -12.97 -8.43
C MET A 27 -5.98 -11.46 -8.24
N ILE A 28 -7.11 -11.05 -7.65
CA ILE A 28 -7.42 -9.64 -7.43
C ILE A 28 -6.43 -9.00 -6.47
N LYS A 29 -6.04 -9.71 -5.40
CA LYS A 29 -5.03 -9.25 -4.45
C LYS A 29 -3.70 -8.95 -5.15
N SER A 30 -3.25 -9.83 -6.04
CA SER A 30 -2.02 -9.60 -6.81
C SER A 30 -2.10 -8.41 -7.78
N LEU A 31 -3.31 -8.08 -8.25
CA LEU A 31 -3.54 -6.94 -9.16
C LEU A 31 -3.64 -5.61 -8.42
N VAL A 32 -4.18 -5.62 -7.21
CA VAL A 32 -4.49 -4.41 -6.44
C VAL A 32 -3.35 -4.01 -5.51
N PHE A 33 -2.64 -4.97 -4.92
CA PHE A 33 -1.54 -4.69 -4.00
C PHE A 33 -0.20 -4.76 -4.71
N TYR A 34 0.49 -3.62 -4.78
CA TYR A 34 1.84 -3.60 -5.32
C TYR A 34 2.80 -4.27 -4.32
N LYS A 35 3.35 -5.42 -4.70
CA LYS A 35 4.29 -6.16 -3.86
C LYS A 35 5.69 -5.58 -3.99
N MET A 36 6.18 -4.99 -2.91
CA MET A 36 7.57 -4.51 -2.84
C MET A 36 8.54 -5.70 -2.90
N ASN A 37 9.64 -5.53 -3.62
CA ASN A 37 10.67 -6.55 -3.77
C ASN A 37 11.58 -6.61 -2.53
N ASP A 38 11.95 -5.45 -1.99
CA ASP A 38 12.85 -5.33 -0.84
C ASP A 38 12.71 -3.97 -0.13
N SER A 39 13.46 -3.80 0.97
CA SER A 39 13.53 -2.57 1.75
C SER A 39 14.07 -1.37 0.97
N LYS A 40 14.89 -1.59 -0.06
CA LYS A 40 15.45 -0.52 -0.88
C LYS A 40 14.38 0.08 -1.78
N GLU A 41 13.58 -0.77 -2.43
CA GLU A 41 12.46 -0.34 -3.25
C GLU A 41 11.42 0.42 -2.42
N LEU A 42 11.05 -0.10 -1.24
CA LEU A 42 10.11 0.62 -0.37
C LEU A 42 10.64 2.01 -0.03
N ARG A 43 11.94 2.16 0.27
CA ARG A 43 12.55 3.47 0.57
C ARG A 43 12.49 4.42 -0.63
N GLU A 44 12.68 3.92 -1.83
CA GLU A 44 12.53 4.71 -3.07
C GLU A 44 11.07 5.14 -3.28
N ALA A 45 10.14 4.22 -3.04
CA ALA A 45 8.71 4.48 -3.13
C ALA A 45 8.26 5.54 -2.11
N VAL A 46 8.65 5.42 -0.84
CA VAL A 46 8.37 6.39 0.22
C VAL A 46 8.93 7.77 -0.11
N LYS A 47 10.20 7.85 -0.54
CA LYS A 47 10.80 9.12 -0.95
C LYS A 47 10.04 9.75 -2.12
N LEU A 48 9.64 8.94 -3.10
CA LEU A 48 8.87 9.43 -4.23
C LEU A 48 7.50 9.94 -3.78
N TRP A 49 6.81 9.19 -2.92
CA TRP A 49 5.50 9.58 -2.37
C TRP A 49 5.56 10.91 -1.63
N LEU A 50 6.53 11.09 -0.74
CA LEU A 50 6.73 12.32 0.02
C LEU A 50 7.08 13.53 -0.87
N SER A 51 7.66 13.29 -2.06
CA SER A 51 8.01 14.36 -3.01
C SER A 51 6.93 14.64 -4.07
N ASN A 52 6.20 13.60 -4.50
CA ASN A 52 5.23 13.62 -5.58
C ASN A 52 4.33 12.38 -5.54
N GLN A 53 3.19 12.50 -4.85
CA GLN A 53 2.22 11.42 -4.70
C GLN A 53 1.64 10.92 -6.04
N SER A 54 1.44 11.81 -7.02
CA SER A 54 0.90 11.41 -8.34
C SER A 54 1.86 10.46 -9.08
N LYS A 55 3.16 10.79 -9.09
CA LYS A 55 4.18 9.96 -9.71
C LYS A 55 4.38 8.64 -8.97
N ALA A 56 4.32 8.66 -7.64
CA ALA A 56 4.35 7.45 -6.83
C ALA A 56 3.13 6.56 -7.11
N THR A 57 1.93 7.13 -7.21
CA THR A 57 0.69 6.41 -7.49
C THR A 57 0.73 5.71 -8.85
N ILE A 58 1.25 6.38 -9.88
CA ILE A 58 1.38 5.77 -11.22
C ILE A 58 2.36 4.58 -11.20
N LYS A 59 3.41 4.64 -10.37
CA LYS A 59 4.46 3.62 -10.36
C LYS A 59 4.18 2.45 -9.42
N TYR A 60 3.70 2.75 -8.21
CA TYR A 60 3.58 1.81 -7.09
C TYR A 60 2.13 1.64 -6.61
N GLY A 61 1.17 2.36 -7.19
CA GLY A 61 -0.17 2.48 -6.62
C GLY A 61 -0.21 3.41 -5.41
N HIS A 62 -1.41 3.61 -4.87
CA HIS A 62 -1.60 4.42 -3.66
C HIS A 62 -0.85 3.81 -2.48
N ILE A 63 -0.29 4.65 -1.60
CA ILE A 63 0.57 4.21 -0.49
C ILE A 63 -0.10 3.14 0.39
N SER A 64 -1.39 3.27 0.68
CA SER A 64 -2.17 2.30 1.48
C SER A 64 -2.33 0.90 0.86
N LEU A 65 -1.91 0.71 -0.40
CA LEU A 65 -2.00 -0.56 -1.13
C LEU A 65 -0.64 -1.22 -1.34
N TRP A 66 0.44 -0.68 -0.78
CA TRP A 66 1.75 -1.29 -0.88
C TRP A 66 1.83 -2.51 0.05
N ASN A 67 2.10 -3.67 -0.52
CA ASN A 67 2.34 -4.90 0.24
C ASN A 67 3.82 -4.95 0.60
N THR A 68 4.10 -4.89 1.92
CA THR A 68 5.48 -4.82 2.43
C THR A 68 5.99 -6.14 2.99
N SER A 69 5.31 -7.25 2.72
CA SER A 69 5.66 -8.59 3.25
C SER A 69 7.08 -9.08 2.95
N ASN A 70 7.74 -8.56 1.91
CA ASN A 70 9.14 -8.89 1.57
C ASN A 70 10.16 -7.91 2.17
N VAL A 71 9.71 -6.83 2.81
CA VAL A 71 10.58 -5.79 3.38
C VAL A 71 11.08 -6.24 4.75
N THR A 72 12.39 -6.21 4.93
CA THR A 72 13.03 -6.67 6.17
C THR A 72 13.54 -5.54 7.05
N ASP A 73 13.64 -4.32 6.51
CA ASP A 73 14.11 -3.12 7.21
C ASP A 73 13.19 -1.93 6.93
N MET A 74 12.37 -1.59 7.92
CA MET A 74 11.48 -0.44 7.94
C MET A 74 12.07 0.78 8.67
N SER A 75 13.33 0.70 9.12
CA SER A 75 13.90 1.71 9.97
C SER A 75 14.02 3.06 9.24
N LYS A 76 13.63 4.13 9.96
CA LYS A 76 13.79 5.53 9.53
C LYS A 76 13.14 5.90 8.19
N MET A 77 12.18 5.13 7.68
CA MET A 77 11.50 5.42 6.40
C MET A 77 10.87 6.82 6.39
N PHE A 78 10.36 7.26 7.53
CA PHE A 78 9.67 8.54 7.71
C PHE A 78 10.40 9.51 8.66
N TYR A 79 11.70 9.33 8.90
CA TYR A 79 12.45 10.05 9.95
C TYR A 79 12.39 11.58 9.89
N ASN A 80 12.08 12.17 8.72
CA ASN A 80 11.90 13.62 8.55
C ASN A 80 10.58 13.97 7.83
N ALA A 81 9.62 13.03 7.79
CA ALA A 81 8.36 13.20 7.09
C ALA A 81 7.32 13.86 8.01
N ASN A 82 7.61 15.08 8.47
CA ASN A 82 6.84 15.75 9.53
C ASN A 82 5.37 16.02 9.18
N GLU A 83 5.06 16.12 7.89
CA GLU A 83 3.71 16.37 7.37
C GLU A 83 2.99 15.07 6.95
N PHE A 84 3.64 13.91 7.10
CA PHE A 84 3.07 12.64 6.69
C PHE A 84 1.91 12.22 7.59
N ASN A 85 0.76 11.94 6.97
CA ASN A 85 -0.44 11.48 7.68
C ASN A 85 -1.31 10.55 6.80
N ASP A 86 -0.71 9.90 5.81
CA ASP A 86 -1.42 8.95 4.95
C ASP A 86 -1.58 7.58 5.63
N ASP A 87 -2.66 6.87 5.31
CA ASP A 87 -2.93 5.54 5.86
C ASP A 87 -1.94 4.49 5.33
N ILE A 88 -1.29 3.80 6.27
CA ILE A 88 -0.36 2.69 6.03
C ILE A 88 -0.70 1.45 6.87
N GLY A 89 -1.94 1.35 7.38
CA GLY A 89 -2.36 0.25 8.24
C GLY A 89 -2.31 -1.15 7.58
N ASN A 90 -2.21 -1.21 6.25
CA ASN A 90 -2.21 -2.44 5.45
C ASN A 90 -0.83 -2.94 5.03
N TRP A 91 0.23 -2.26 5.48
CA TRP A 91 1.60 -2.54 5.08
C TRP A 91 2.11 -3.88 5.62
#